data_AF-A0A4Q6BM64-F1
#
_entry.id   AF-A0A4Q6BM64-F1
#
_cell.length_a   1.000
_cell.length_b   1.000
_cell.length_c   1.000
_cell.angle_alpha   90.00
_cell.angle_beta   90.00
_cell.angle_gamma   90.00
#
_symmetry.space_group_name_H-M   'P 1'
#
loop_
_entity.id
_entity.type
_entity.pdbx_description
1 polymer ?
#
loop_
_entity_poly.entity_id
_entity_poly.type
_entity_poly.pdbx_seq_one_letter_code
_entity_poly.pdbx_strand_id
1 'polypeptide(L)'
;MTHLPQIIQDLALILVVAAFVSLLFKKLKQPVVLGYLVAGMLVGPHQEFFPKVTDLEGINLWAEIGVIFLLFAIGLEFSFRKLMTVGASAGITATFQVVVMVIIGFLTGRLIGWDWMNSMFLGAVISISSTTIVIKTFEELGLKGRRFANLVVGILIFEDLAAVLIMVLLSTLAISREFQGVQMFEQMSR
;
A
#
# COMPACT_ATOMS: atom_id res chain seq x y z
N MET A 1 -5.48 11.00 41.00
CA MET A 1 -4.63 11.17 39.82
C MET A 1 -5.47 10.74 38.63
N THR A 2 -5.78 11.65 37.72
CA THR A 2 -6.68 11.40 36.58
C THR A 2 -6.07 10.35 35.67
N HIS A 3 -6.59 9.12 35.72
CA HIS A 3 -6.27 8.08 34.76
C HIS A 3 -6.73 8.57 33.39
N LEU A 4 -5.83 9.15 32.61
CA LEU A 4 -6.07 9.39 31.20
C LEU A 4 -6.36 8.04 30.54
N PRO A 5 -7.42 7.92 29.71
CA PRO A 5 -7.64 6.75 28.90
C PRO A 5 -6.35 6.34 28.21
N GLN A 6 -6.04 5.05 28.23
CA GLN A 6 -4.78 4.48 27.75
C GLN A 6 -4.48 4.91 26.31
N ILE A 7 -5.52 4.98 25.47
CA ILE A 7 -5.45 5.51 24.11
C ILE A 7 -4.89 6.94 24.01
N ILE A 8 -5.17 7.82 24.97
CA ILE A 8 -4.67 9.21 24.94
C ILE A 8 -3.16 9.22 25.20
N GLN A 9 -2.69 8.39 26.13
CA GLN A 9 -1.26 8.26 26.42
C GLN A 9 -0.52 7.68 25.21
N ASP A 10 -1.11 6.66 24.60
CA ASP A 10 -0.58 5.99 23.42
C ASP A 10 -0.51 6.92 22.21
N LEU A 11 -1.58 7.69 21.94
CA LEU A 11 -1.58 8.70 20.89
C LEU A 11 -0.58 9.82 21.17
N ALA A 12 -0.45 10.27 22.42
CA ALA A 12 0.54 11.28 22.78
C ALA A 12 1.97 10.78 22.54
N LEU A 13 2.27 9.53 22.91
CA LEU A 13 3.55 8.89 22.64
C LEU A 13 3.83 8.80 21.13
N ILE A 14 2.87 8.31 20.35
CA ILE A 14 2.99 8.20 18.89
C ILE A 14 3.28 9.58 18.28
N LEU A 15 2.52 10.62 18.66
CA LEU A 15 2.67 11.96 18.13
C LEU A 15 4.03 12.59 18.47
N VAL A 16 4.48 12.44 19.72
CA VAL A 16 5.78 12.97 20.16
C VAL A 16 6.92 12.30 19.40
N VAL A 17 6.91 10.97 19.31
CA VAL A 17 7.97 10.22 18.64
C VAL A 17 7.95 10.49 17.15
N ALA A 18 6.77 10.49 16.52
CA ALA A 18 6.61 10.87 15.12
C ALA A 18 7.12 12.29 14.85
N ALA A 19 6.90 13.25 15.74
CA ALA A 19 7.43 14.61 15.60
C ALA A 19 8.96 14.64 15.62
N PHE A 20 9.62 13.93 16.55
CA PHE A 20 11.08 13.88 16.59
C PHE A 20 11.67 13.19 15.36
N VAL A 21 11.14 12.02 14.98
CA VAL A 21 11.63 11.25 13.84
C VAL A 21 11.37 12.00 12.52
N SER A 22 10.20 12.62 12.36
CA SER A 22 9.90 13.43 11.18
C SER A 22 10.82 14.64 11.04
N LEU A 23 11.16 15.33 12.14
CA LEU A 23 12.15 16.41 12.12
C LEU A 23 13.54 15.93 11.71
N LEU A 24 13.94 14.74 12.16
CA LEU A 24 15.19 14.11 11.75
C LEU A 24 15.18 13.79 10.25
N PHE A 25 14.14 13.14 9.74
CA PHE A 25 14.01 12.80 8.32
C PHE A 25 13.96 14.04 7.44
N LYS A 26 13.27 15.10 7.89
CA LYS A 26 13.26 16.40 7.22
C LYS A 26 14.66 17.01 7.16
N LYS A 27 15.45 16.95 8.24
CA LYS A 27 16.86 17.40 8.24
C LYS A 27 17.73 16.58 7.28
N LEU A 28 17.47 15.28 7.16
CA LEU A 28 18.13 14.37 6.22
C LEU A 28 17.62 14.50 4.78
N LYS A 29 16.67 15.40 4.51
CA LYS A 29 16.01 15.59 3.20
C LYS A 29 15.34 14.30 2.67
N GLN A 30 14.84 13.47 3.58
CA GLN A 30 14.09 12.26 3.25
C GLN A 30 12.57 12.53 3.35
N PRO A 31 11.73 11.78 2.61
CA PRO A 31 10.28 11.84 2.75
C PRO A 31 9.84 11.61 4.19
N VAL A 32 8.94 12.45 4.69
CA VAL A 32 8.54 12.44 6.11
C VAL A 32 7.72 11.18 6.43
N VAL A 33 7.02 10.64 5.43
CA VAL A 33 6.28 9.38 5.52
C VAL A 33 7.15 8.22 6.03
N LEU A 34 8.42 8.17 5.59
CA LEU A 34 9.36 7.14 6.07
C LEU A 34 9.65 7.31 7.57
N GLY A 35 9.69 8.56 8.05
CA GLY A 35 9.84 8.87 9.46
C GLY A 35 8.66 8.37 10.30
N TYR A 36 7.43 8.38 9.77
CA TYR A 36 6.27 7.81 10.47
C TYR A 36 6.36 6.29 10.60
N LEU A 37 6.86 5.59 9.58
CA LEU A 37 7.10 4.15 9.64
C LEU A 37 8.15 3.81 10.71
N VAL A 38 9.26 4.56 10.75
CA VAL A 38 10.29 4.38 11.77
C VAL A 38 9.75 4.69 13.16
N ALA A 39 8.98 5.77 13.33
CA ALA A 39 8.34 6.09 14.61
C ALA A 39 7.42 4.95 15.08
N GLY A 40 6.57 4.41 14.19
CA GLY A 40 5.71 3.26 14.49
C GLY A 40 6.50 2.00 14.88
N MET A 41 7.61 1.73 14.20
CA MET A 41 8.51 0.63 14.55
C MET A 41 9.16 0.81 15.92
N LEU A 42 9.46 2.05 16.33
CA LEU A 42 10.09 2.36 17.63
C LEU A 42 9.11 2.23 18.80
N VAL A 43 7.85 2.65 18.62
CA VAL A 43 6.83 2.61 19.68
C VAL A 43 5.96 1.35 19.65
N GLY A 44 6.22 0.46 18.70
CA GLY A 44 5.46 -0.78 18.52
C GLY A 44 5.65 -1.77 19.67
N PRO A 45 4.70 -2.72 19.84
CA PRO A 45 4.69 -3.64 20.98
C PRO A 45 5.91 -4.59 21.03
N HIS A 46 6.57 -4.78 19.88
CA HIS A 46 7.71 -5.68 19.72
C HIS A 46 9.06 -5.08 20.16
N GLN A 47 9.14 -3.80 20.55
CA GLN A 47 10.40 -3.15 20.96
C GLN A 47 10.63 -3.23 22.46
N GLU A 48 11.75 -3.73 22.96
CA GLU A 48 11.98 -3.86 24.41
C GLU A 48 12.53 -2.59 25.08
N PHE A 49 13.17 -1.71 24.31
CA PHE A 49 13.99 -0.61 24.83
C PHE A 49 13.31 0.77 24.85
N PHE A 50 12.11 0.89 24.30
CA PHE A 50 11.40 2.17 24.15
C PHE A 50 9.99 2.07 24.76
N PRO A 51 9.40 3.18 25.25
CA PRO A 51 7.99 3.17 25.65
C PRO A 51 7.12 2.60 24.53
N LYS A 52 6.29 1.63 24.89
CA LYS A 52 5.46 0.91 23.95
C LYS A 52 4.03 1.36 24.05
N VAL A 53 3.40 1.34 22.90
CA VAL A 53 1.97 1.49 22.80
C VAL A 53 1.27 0.19 23.21
N THR A 54 0.12 0.32 23.87
CA THR A 54 -0.54 -0.81 24.55
C THR A 54 -1.97 -1.08 24.06
N ASP A 55 -2.72 -0.05 23.70
CA ASP A 55 -4.09 -0.14 23.16
C ASP A 55 -4.08 -0.32 21.63
N LEU A 56 -3.74 -1.53 21.18
CA LEU A 56 -3.64 -1.84 19.74
C LEU A 56 -4.97 -1.72 19.00
N GLU A 57 -6.08 -2.08 19.65
CA GLU A 57 -7.42 -1.98 19.06
C GLU A 57 -7.81 -0.52 18.84
N GLY A 58 -7.60 0.34 19.84
CA GLY A 58 -7.86 1.77 19.73
C GLY A 58 -7.05 2.41 18.61
N ILE A 59 -5.75 2.11 18.51
CA ILE A 59 -4.91 2.65 17.43
C ILE A 59 -5.38 2.18 16.06
N ASN A 60 -5.74 0.90 15.91
CA ASN A 60 -6.20 0.37 14.62
C ASN A 60 -7.44 1.12 14.15
N LEU A 61 -8.40 1.39 15.06
CA LEU A 61 -9.57 2.22 14.76
C LEU A 61 -9.17 3.63 14.30
N TRP A 62 -8.25 4.28 15.02
CA TRP A 62 -7.77 5.62 14.65
C TRP A 62 -7.00 5.63 13.32
N ALA A 63 -6.23 4.58 13.04
CA ALA A 63 -5.49 4.42 11.80
C ALA A 63 -6.46 4.25 10.61
N GLU A 64 -7.50 3.43 10.75
CA GLU A 64 -8.56 3.28 9.74
C GLU A 64 -9.24 4.61 9.45
N ILE A 65 -9.65 5.35 10.49
CA ILE A 65 -10.25 6.68 10.35
C ILE A 65 -9.28 7.64 9.63
N GLY A 66 -8.00 7.63 9.99
CA GLY A 66 -6.97 8.45 9.35
C GLY A 66 -6.81 8.14 7.86
N VAL A 67 -6.79 6.86 7.49
CA VAL A 67 -6.72 6.40 6.09
C VAL A 67 -7.98 6.82 5.32
N ILE A 68 -9.17 6.68 5.92
CA ILE A 68 -10.44 7.11 5.31
C ILE A 68 -10.39 8.61 5.00
N PHE A 69 -9.99 9.45 5.97
CA PHE A 69 -9.89 10.90 5.74
C PHE A 69 -8.87 11.25 4.67
N LEU A 70 -7.73 10.56 4.65
CA LEU A 70 -6.69 10.78 3.65
C LEU A 70 -7.18 10.45 2.24
N LEU A 71 -7.75 9.25 2.05
CA LEU A 71 -8.28 8.81 0.75
C LEU A 71 -9.46 9.68 0.31
N PHE A 72 -10.31 10.12 1.23
CA PHE A 72 -11.40 11.05 0.95
C PHE A 72 -10.89 12.42 0.50
N ALA A 73 -9.93 13.01 1.22
CA ALA A 73 -9.35 14.30 0.87
C ALA A 73 -8.67 14.27 -0.51
N ILE A 74 -7.94 13.18 -0.80
CA ILE A 74 -7.34 12.93 -2.12
C ILE A 74 -8.44 12.84 -3.19
N GLY A 75 -9.53 12.13 -2.92
CA GLY A 75 -10.67 12.00 -3.82
C GLY A 75 -11.33 13.35 -4.14
N LEU A 76 -11.42 14.27 -3.17
CA LEU A 76 -11.96 15.62 -3.38
C LEU A 76 -11.05 16.50 -4.25
N GLU A 77 -9.73 16.32 -4.16
CA GLU A 77 -8.75 17.12 -4.89
C GLU A 77 -8.64 16.70 -6.38
N PHE A 78 -9.03 15.46 -6.69
CA PHE A 78 -8.90 14.87 -8.03
C PHE A 78 -10.18 15.03 -8.86
N SER A 79 -10.06 15.60 -10.06
CA SER A 79 -11.22 15.66 -10.97
C SER A 79 -11.28 14.42 -11.85
N PHE A 80 -12.43 13.75 -11.85
CA PHE A 80 -12.69 12.60 -12.72
C PHE A 80 -12.42 12.92 -14.21
N ARG A 81 -12.71 14.15 -14.63
CA ARG A 81 -12.41 14.64 -15.99
C ARG A 81 -10.92 14.60 -16.32
N LYS A 82 -10.02 14.93 -15.37
CA LYS A 82 -8.56 14.80 -15.58
C LYS A 82 -8.15 13.34 -15.71
N LEU A 83 -8.74 12.43 -14.92
CA LEU A 83 -8.48 10.99 -15.02
C LEU A 83 -8.83 10.46 -16.41
N MET A 84 -9.99 10.84 -16.96
CA MET A 84 -10.39 10.42 -18.31
C MET A 84 -9.40 10.87 -19.39
N THR A 85 -8.75 12.03 -19.24
CA THR A 85 -7.76 12.50 -20.23
C THR A 85 -6.46 11.69 -20.25
N VAL A 86 -6.10 11.06 -19.13
CA VAL A 86 -4.89 10.24 -19.00
C VAL A 86 -5.18 8.74 -18.92
N GLY A 87 -6.45 8.35 -18.88
CA GLY A 87 -6.90 7.00 -18.53
C GLY A 87 -6.35 5.90 -19.44
N ALA A 88 -6.31 6.13 -20.76
CA ALA A 88 -5.75 5.16 -21.69
C ALA A 88 -4.24 4.93 -21.47
N SER A 89 -3.48 6.03 -21.33
CA SER A 89 -2.03 5.95 -21.07
C SER A 89 -1.76 5.33 -19.69
N ALA A 90 -2.54 5.70 -18.67
CA ALA A 90 -2.44 5.16 -17.33
C ALA A 90 -2.75 3.66 -17.30
N GLY A 91 -3.83 3.21 -17.92
CA GLY A 91 -4.23 1.80 -17.94
C GLY A 91 -3.21 0.91 -18.67
N ILE A 92 -2.69 1.36 -19.81
CA ILE A 92 -1.62 0.64 -20.54
C ILE A 92 -0.36 0.55 -19.68
N THR A 93 0.05 1.67 -19.06
CA THR A 93 1.26 1.71 -18.24
C THR A 93 1.12 0.84 -16.98
N ALA A 94 -0.02 0.91 -16.29
CA ALA A 94 -0.33 0.08 -15.12
C ALA A 94 -0.33 -1.41 -15.48
N THR A 95 -1.03 -1.79 -16.55
CA THR A 95 -1.07 -3.20 -17.00
C THR A 95 0.33 -3.72 -17.32
N PHE A 96 1.11 -2.94 -18.07
CA PHE A 96 2.48 -3.32 -18.40
C PHE A 96 3.36 -3.45 -17.16
N GLN A 97 3.33 -2.47 -16.26
CA GLN A 97 4.11 -2.49 -15.02
C GLN A 97 3.72 -3.69 -14.14
N VAL A 98 2.43 -3.93 -13.93
CA VAL A 98 1.95 -5.04 -13.10
C VAL A 98 2.43 -6.37 -13.67
N VAL A 99 2.24 -6.61 -14.97
CA VAL A 99 2.67 -7.86 -15.63
C VAL A 99 4.18 -8.06 -15.50
N VAL A 100 4.97 -7.03 -15.78
CA VAL A 100 6.43 -7.10 -15.69
C VAL A 100 6.87 -7.39 -14.25
N MET A 101 6.28 -6.71 -13.26
CA MET A 101 6.65 -6.90 -11.86
C MET A 101 6.22 -8.27 -11.33
N VAL A 102 5.07 -8.80 -11.75
CA VAL A 102 4.65 -10.17 -11.43
C VAL A 102 5.66 -11.17 -11.98
N ILE A 103 6.10 -11.01 -13.24
CA ILE A 103 7.10 -11.89 -13.85
C ILE A 103 8.43 -11.82 -13.07
N ILE A 104 8.91 -10.61 -12.76
CA ILE A 104 10.16 -10.43 -12.02
C ILE A 104 10.07 -11.07 -10.63
N GLY A 105 9.01 -10.83 -9.87
CA GLY A 105 8.84 -11.41 -8.54
C GLY A 105 8.66 -12.93 -8.60
N PHE A 106 7.93 -13.45 -9.59
CA PHE A 106 7.82 -14.88 -9.83
C PHE A 106 9.17 -15.53 -10.10
N LEU A 107 9.95 -14.98 -11.04
CA LEU A 107 11.29 -15.50 -11.35
C LEU A 107 12.21 -15.43 -10.13
N THR A 108 12.13 -14.35 -9.36
CA THR A 108 12.90 -14.20 -8.12
C THR A 108 12.54 -15.28 -7.10
N GLY A 109 11.25 -15.56 -6.90
CA GLY A 109 10.80 -16.64 -6.02
C GLY A 109 11.31 -18.01 -6.47
N ARG A 110 11.26 -18.28 -7.79
CA ARG A 110 11.79 -19.53 -8.36
C ARG A 110 13.32 -19.66 -8.18
N LEU A 111 14.07 -18.57 -8.32
CA LEU A 111 15.53 -18.56 -8.10
C LEU A 111 15.91 -18.85 -6.65
N ILE A 112 15.09 -18.43 -5.69
CA ILE A 112 15.27 -18.72 -4.26
C ILE A 112 14.77 -20.14 -3.89
N GLY A 113 14.16 -20.86 -4.84
CA GLY A 113 13.69 -22.23 -4.66
C GLY A 113 12.27 -22.33 -4.11
N TRP A 114 11.48 -21.26 -4.15
CA TRP A 114 10.08 -21.29 -3.71
C TRP A 114 9.21 -22.05 -4.72
N ASP A 115 8.15 -22.68 -4.24
CA ASP A 115 7.17 -23.34 -5.08
C ASP A 115 6.40 -22.33 -5.95
N TRP A 116 5.61 -22.86 -6.88
CA TRP A 116 4.88 -22.06 -7.87
C TRP A 116 3.93 -21.04 -7.21
N MET A 117 3.19 -21.46 -6.19
CA MET A 117 2.18 -20.61 -5.56
C MET A 117 2.86 -19.47 -4.80
N ASN A 118 3.85 -19.79 -3.96
CA ASN A 118 4.60 -18.77 -3.22
C ASN A 118 5.33 -17.78 -4.14
N SER A 119 5.85 -18.26 -5.27
CA SER A 119 6.47 -17.39 -6.28
C SER A 119 5.45 -16.46 -6.94
N MET A 120 4.23 -16.93 -7.24
CA MET A 120 3.16 -16.07 -7.77
C MET A 120 2.70 -15.04 -6.77
N PHE A 121 2.54 -15.41 -5.49
CA PHE A 121 2.22 -14.46 -4.43
C PHE A 121 3.30 -13.38 -4.30
N LEU A 122 4.58 -13.75 -4.39
CA LEU A 122 5.67 -12.77 -4.39
C LEU A 122 5.57 -11.80 -5.57
N GLY A 123 5.33 -12.31 -6.77
CA GLY A 123 5.09 -11.50 -7.97
C GLY A 123 3.94 -10.51 -7.78
N ALA A 124 2.80 -10.99 -7.29
CA ALA A 124 1.64 -10.14 -7.03
C ALA A 124 1.93 -9.04 -5.99
N VAL A 125 2.50 -9.41 -4.84
CA VAL A 125 2.79 -8.44 -3.76
C VAL A 125 3.78 -7.36 -4.21
N ILE A 126 4.83 -7.73 -4.94
CA ILE A 126 5.83 -6.77 -5.45
C ILE A 126 5.26 -5.88 -6.57
N SER A 127 4.25 -6.34 -7.29
CA SER A 127 3.63 -5.57 -8.38
C SER A 127 2.75 -4.41 -7.91
N ILE A 128 2.34 -4.41 -6.63
CA ILE A 128 1.38 -3.45 -6.06
C ILE A 128 2.11 -2.34 -5.30
N SER A 129 1.80 -1.10 -5.65
CA SER A 129 2.34 0.13 -5.07
C SER A 129 1.38 0.72 -4.03
N SER A 130 1.92 1.46 -3.05
CA SER A 130 1.10 2.18 -2.08
C SER A 130 0.67 3.56 -2.58
N THR A 131 -0.59 3.69 -2.99
CA THR A 131 -1.20 4.95 -3.45
C THR A 131 -1.05 6.07 -2.42
N THR A 132 -1.34 5.78 -1.15
CA THR A 132 -1.23 6.72 -0.03
C THR A 132 0.19 7.30 0.10
N ILE A 133 1.22 6.46 0.04
CA ILE A 133 2.62 6.89 0.22
C ILE A 133 3.08 7.74 -0.96
N VAL A 134 2.79 7.33 -2.20
CA VAL A 134 3.18 8.07 -3.40
C VAL A 134 2.54 9.46 -3.42
N ILE A 135 1.24 9.53 -3.13
CA ILE A 135 0.52 10.81 -3.12
C ILE A 135 1.02 11.72 -2.01
N LYS A 136 1.24 11.19 -0.80
CA LYS A 136 1.78 11.98 0.30
C LYS A 136 3.19 12.50 0.01
N THR A 137 4.01 11.68 -0.64
CA THR A 137 5.34 12.09 -1.10
C THR A 137 5.25 13.20 -2.15
N PHE A 138 4.31 13.13 -3.10
CA PHE A 138 4.10 14.20 -4.08
C PHE A 138 3.58 15.50 -3.43
N GLU A 139 2.80 15.40 -2.36
CA GLU A 139 2.39 16.55 -1.55
C GLU A 139 3.59 17.24 -0.90
N GLU A 140 4.42 16.46 -0.21
CA GLU A 140 5.59 16.94 0.52
C GLU A 140 6.65 17.56 -0.40
N LEU A 141 6.77 17.03 -1.62
CA LEU A 141 7.67 17.55 -2.65
C LEU A 141 7.06 18.69 -3.49
N GLY A 142 5.79 19.06 -3.27
CA GLY A 142 5.10 20.10 -4.06
C GLY A 142 4.86 19.71 -5.53
N LEU A 143 4.74 18.42 -5.83
CA LEU A 143 4.62 17.87 -7.19
C LEU A 143 3.16 17.64 -7.64
N LYS A 144 2.17 17.71 -6.74
CA LYS A 144 0.74 17.43 -7.02
C LYS A 144 0.18 18.11 -8.28
N GLY A 145 0.58 19.35 -8.57
CA GLY A 145 0.07 20.12 -9.71
C GLY A 145 0.68 19.77 -11.07
N ARG A 146 1.67 18.86 -11.14
CA ARG A 146 2.39 18.54 -12.37
C ARG A 146 1.59 17.55 -13.23
N ARG A 147 1.71 17.66 -14.56
CA ARG A 147 1.03 16.74 -15.50
C ARG A 147 1.39 15.27 -15.26
N PHE A 148 2.65 14.97 -14.97
CA PHE A 148 3.08 13.59 -14.69
C PHE A 148 2.46 13.06 -13.39
N ALA A 149 2.20 13.90 -12.38
CA ALA A 149 1.56 13.48 -11.14
C ALA A 149 0.14 12.97 -11.39
N ASN A 150 -0.60 13.63 -12.28
CA ASN A 150 -1.93 13.16 -12.70
C ASN A 150 -1.88 11.80 -13.42
N LEU A 151 -0.85 11.58 -14.24
CA LEU A 151 -0.63 10.29 -14.91
C LEU A 151 -0.33 9.19 -13.89
N VAL A 152 0.58 9.46 -12.93
CA VAL A 152 0.93 8.51 -11.86
C VAL A 152 -0.28 8.16 -10.99
N VAL A 153 -1.07 9.15 -10.58
CA VAL A 153 -2.32 8.88 -9.85
C VAL A 153 -3.29 8.03 -10.68
N GLY A 154 -3.38 8.29 -11.99
CA GLY A 154 -4.14 7.43 -12.90
C GLY A 154 -3.63 6.00 -12.91
N ILE A 155 -2.31 5.79 -13.01
CA ILE A 155 -1.68 4.47 -12.98
C ILE A 155 -2.03 3.75 -11.68
N LEU A 156 -1.86 4.42 -10.53
CA LEU A 156 -2.16 3.87 -9.20
C LEU A 156 -3.62 3.40 -9.07
N ILE A 157 -4.59 4.12 -9.65
CA ILE A 157 -6.00 3.71 -9.62
C ILE A 157 -6.22 2.42 -10.43
N PHE A 158 -5.62 2.31 -11.61
CA PHE A 158 -5.72 1.08 -12.42
C PHE A 158 -4.99 -0.09 -11.75
N GLU A 159 -3.86 0.19 -11.11
CA GLU A 159 -3.07 -0.76 -10.34
C GLU A 159 -3.86 -1.30 -9.14
N ASP A 160 -4.53 -0.45 -8.36
CA ASP A 160 -5.39 -0.87 -7.25
C ASP A 160 -6.54 -1.78 -7.73
N LEU A 161 -7.14 -1.50 -8.89
CA LEU A 161 -8.16 -2.38 -9.48
C LEU A 161 -7.59 -3.73 -9.89
N ALA A 162 -6.41 -3.75 -10.53
CA ALA A 162 -5.72 -4.97 -10.90
C ALA A 162 -5.31 -5.78 -9.67
N ALA A 163 -4.83 -5.11 -8.61
CA ALA A 163 -4.44 -5.71 -7.34
C ALA A 163 -5.59 -6.50 -6.71
N VAL A 164 -6.78 -5.91 -6.63
CA VAL A 164 -7.98 -6.60 -6.11
C VAL A 164 -8.27 -7.86 -6.92
N LEU A 165 -8.25 -7.78 -8.25
CA LEU A 165 -8.49 -8.94 -9.11
C LEU A 165 -7.44 -10.05 -8.91
N ILE A 166 -6.15 -9.68 -8.89
CA ILE A 166 -5.04 -10.61 -8.68
C ILE A 166 -5.16 -11.27 -7.30
N MET A 167 -5.43 -10.49 -6.26
CA MET A 167 -5.55 -11.00 -4.89
C MET A 167 -6.73 -11.96 -4.75
N VAL A 168 -7.88 -11.66 -5.35
CA VAL A 168 -9.04 -12.57 -5.37
C VAL A 168 -8.72 -13.87 -6.12
N LEU A 169 -8.10 -13.77 -7.30
CA LEU A 169 -7.74 -14.95 -8.10
C LEU A 169 -6.69 -15.82 -7.39
N LEU A 170 -5.65 -15.22 -6.82
CA LEU A 170 -4.61 -15.97 -6.11
C LEU A 170 -5.13 -16.59 -4.82
N SER A 171 -5.96 -15.87 -4.06
CA SER A 171 -6.55 -16.41 -2.83
C SER A 171 -7.48 -17.59 -3.13
N THR A 172 -8.29 -17.49 -4.19
CA THR A 172 -9.17 -18.59 -4.59
C THR A 172 -8.40 -19.81 -5.07
N LEU A 173 -7.34 -19.62 -5.87
CA LEU A 173 -6.45 -20.71 -6.32
C LEU A 173 -5.68 -21.37 -5.16
N ALA A 174 -5.23 -20.58 -4.18
CA ALA A 174 -4.55 -21.09 -2.99
C ALA A 174 -5.48 -21.98 -2.15
N ILE A 175 -6.77 -21.62 -2.07
CA ILE A 175 -7.79 -22.37 -1.32
C ILE A 175 -8.24 -23.60 -2.11
N SER A 176 -8.47 -23.49 -3.43
CA SER A 176 -9.06 -24.55 -4.23
C SER A 176 -8.11 -25.70 -4.57
N ARG A 177 -6.77 -25.48 -4.56
CA ARG A 177 -5.72 -26.43 -5.01
C ARG A 177 -5.92 -27.07 -6.40
N GLU A 178 -6.97 -26.72 -7.14
CA GLU A 178 -7.26 -27.14 -8.51
C GLU A 178 -7.57 -25.93 -9.39
N PHE A 179 -6.88 -25.87 -10.54
CA PHE A 179 -7.23 -24.96 -11.62
C PHE A 179 -8.38 -25.57 -12.43
N GLN A 180 -9.62 -25.43 -11.93
CA GLN A 180 -10.81 -25.98 -12.59
C GLN A 180 -11.13 -25.29 -13.94
N GLY A 181 -10.49 -24.16 -14.25
CA GLY A 181 -10.71 -23.42 -15.50
C GLY A 181 -10.33 -24.18 -16.78
N VAL A 182 -9.26 -25.00 -16.74
CA VAL A 182 -8.90 -25.86 -17.90
C VAL A 182 -9.86 -27.04 -18.02
N GLN A 183 -10.25 -27.64 -16.89
CA GLN A 183 -11.18 -28.77 -16.86
C GLN A 183 -12.58 -28.40 -17.37
N MET A 184 -13.07 -27.17 -17.10
CA MET A 184 -14.35 -26.68 -17.62
C MET A 184 -14.31 -26.47 -19.15
N PHE A 185 -13.21 -25.96 -19.70
CA PHE A 185 -13.05 -25.81 -21.14
C PHE A 185 -12.96 -27.16 -21.87
N GLU A 186 -12.27 -28.15 -21.28
CA GLU A 186 -12.23 -29.51 -21.80
C GLU A 186 -13.60 -30.19 -21.77
N GLN A 187 -14.39 -29.97 -20.71
CA GLN A 187 -15.76 -30.51 -20.59
C GLN A 187 -16.74 -29.88 -21.58
N MET A 188 -16.59 -28.59 -21.91
CA MET A 188 -17.40 -27.94 -22.95
C MET A 188 -17.02 -28.38 -24.38
N SER A 189 -15.83 -28.95 -24.57
CA SER A 189 -15.32 -29.41 -25.87
C SER A 189 -15.65 -30.88 -26.20
N ARG A 190 -16.29 -31.61 -25.28
CA ARG A 190 -16.84 -32.96 -25.49
C ARG A 190 -18.36 -32.91 -25.63
#